data_AF-A0A438XNQ2-F1
#
_entry.id   AF-A0A438XNQ2-F1
#
_cell.length_a   1.000
_cell.length_b   1.000
_cell.length_c   1.000
_cell.angle_alpha   90.00
_cell.angle_beta   90.00
_cell.angle_gamma   90.00
#
_symmetry.space_group_name_H-M   'P 1'
#
loop_
_entity.id
_entity.type
_entity.pdbx_description
1 polymer ?
#
loop_
_entity_poly.entity_id
_entity_poly.type
_entity_poly.pdbx_seq_one_letter_code
_entity_poly.pdbx_strand_id
1 'polypeptide(L)'
;GDYISDALAAMVGGIGIAPGANLNDTVGMFEATHGTAPKYTGLDKVNPGSIILSAEMMLRHMGWVEAADLIVSAMEKAIKSKKVTYDFARLMDGAKEVKCSEFASVMIENM
;
A
#
# COMPACT_ATOMS: atom_id res chain seq x y z
N GLY A 1 -20.18 6.08 1.35
CA GLY A 1 -18.88 5.44 1.60
C GLY A 1 -18.19 5.31 0.27
N ASP A 2 -18.49 4.23 -0.44
CA ASP A 2 -18.03 3.86 -1.79
C ASP A 2 -17.58 5.03 -2.69
N TYR A 3 -18.52 5.83 -3.21
CA TYR A 3 -18.18 6.89 -4.19
C TYR A 3 -17.24 7.97 -3.63
N ILE A 4 -17.35 8.25 -2.33
CA ILE A 4 -16.53 9.28 -1.67
C ILE A 4 -15.12 8.73 -1.41
N SER A 5 -15.00 7.48 -0.94
CA SER A 5 -13.70 6.85 -0.71
C SER A 5 -12.90 6.72 -2.00
N ASP A 6 -13.54 6.30 -3.10
CA ASP A 6 -12.90 6.20 -4.40
C ASP A 6 -12.45 7.56 -4.94
N ALA A 7 -13.31 8.58 -4.81
CA ALA A 7 -12.95 9.95 -5.19
C ALA A 7 -11.74 10.47 -4.39
N LEU A 8 -11.71 10.22 -3.08
CA LEU A 8 -10.59 10.63 -2.22
C LEU A 8 -9.29 9.88 -2.56
N ALA A 9 -9.36 8.57 -2.77
CA ALA A 9 -8.21 7.76 -3.16
C ALA A 9 -7.63 8.24 -4.50
N ALA A 10 -8.48 8.58 -5.46
CA ALA A 10 -8.05 9.14 -6.74
C ALA A 10 -7.39 10.52 -6.57
N MET A 11 -7.98 11.42 -5.76
CA MET A 11 -7.46 12.78 -5.56
C MET A 11 -6.05 12.82 -4.97
N VAL A 12 -5.72 11.90 -4.06
CA VAL A 12 -4.37 11.82 -3.46
C VAL A 12 -3.40 10.98 -4.29
N GLY A 13 -3.81 10.48 -5.47
CA GLY A 13 -3.01 9.56 -6.29
C GLY A 13 -2.84 8.18 -5.67
N GLY A 14 -3.67 7.83 -4.68
CA GLY A 14 -3.55 6.64 -3.85
C GLY A 14 -4.40 5.45 -4.28
N ILE A 15 -4.98 5.44 -5.49
CA ILE A 15 -5.92 4.39 -5.93
C ILE A 15 -5.32 2.97 -5.86
N GLY A 16 -3.99 2.83 -6.02
CA GLY A 16 -3.27 1.55 -5.92
C GLY A 16 -2.80 1.20 -4.50
N ILE A 17 -2.91 2.12 -3.54
CA ILE A 17 -2.39 1.97 -2.18
C ILE A 17 -3.43 2.25 -1.09
N ALA A 18 -4.69 2.52 -1.44
CA ALA A 18 -5.74 2.79 -0.46
C ALA A 18 -5.95 1.56 0.45
N PRO A 19 -5.81 1.69 1.78
CA PRO A 19 -6.07 0.58 2.69
C PRO A 19 -7.56 0.45 3.01
N GLY A 20 -7.95 -0.70 3.56
CA GLY A 20 -9.35 -1.03 3.85
C GLY A 20 -9.50 -1.96 5.05
N ALA A 21 -10.57 -1.74 5.81
CA ALA A 21 -10.97 -2.59 6.92
C ALA A 21 -12.50 -2.65 7.02
N ASN A 22 -13.01 -3.84 7.33
CA ASN A 22 -14.39 -4.10 7.71
C ASN A 22 -14.39 -4.55 9.16
N LEU A 23 -15.09 -3.79 10.02
CA LEU A 23 -15.08 -4.01 11.46
C LEU A 23 -16.50 -4.28 11.95
N ASN A 24 -16.61 -5.20 12.91
CA ASN A 24 -17.77 -5.31 13.79
C ASN A 24 -17.28 -5.34 15.25
N ASP A 25 -18.20 -5.58 16.20
CA ASP A 25 -17.89 -5.51 17.63
C ASP A 25 -16.88 -6.57 18.12
N THR A 26 -16.67 -7.65 17.38
CA THR A 26 -15.87 -8.81 17.83
C THR A 26 -14.80 -9.25 16.83
N VAL A 27 -14.82 -8.74 15.60
CA VAL A 27 -13.99 -9.17 14.47
C VAL A 27 -13.61 -7.95 13.63
N GLY A 28 -12.32 -7.86 13.29
CA GLY A 28 -11.80 -6.97 12.27
C GLY A 28 -11.25 -7.76 11.08
N MET A 29 -11.63 -7.40 9.86
CA MET A 29 -11.12 -7.96 8.61
C MET A 29 -10.47 -6.85 7.78
N PHE A 30 -9.18 -7.00 7.51
CA PHE A 30 -8.38 -6.02 6.77
C PHE A 30 -8.07 -6.56 5.38
N GLU A 31 -8.21 -5.74 4.35
CA GLU A 31 -8.16 -6.19 2.95
C GLU A 31 -7.48 -5.19 2.03
N ALA A 32 -6.94 -5.68 0.90
CA ALA A 32 -6.62 -4.80 -0.22
C ALA A 32 -7.93 -4.30 -0.86
N THR A 33 -7.96 -3.02 -1.24
CA THR A 33 -9.16 -2.38 -1.81
C THR A 33 -9.19 -2.43 -3.33
N HIS A 34 -8.07 -2.74 -3.98
CA HIS A 34 -8.00 -2.89 -5.42
C HIS A 34 -8.53 -4.26 -5.88
N GLY A 35 -8.99 -4.33 -7.13
CA GLY A 35 -9.40 -5.59 -7.75
C GLY A 35 -8.23 -6.56 -8.01
N THR A 36 -8.55 -7.75 -8.54
CA THR A 36 -7.59 -8.86 -8.74
C THR A 36 -6.60 -8.66 -9.89
N ALA A 37 -6.87 -7.72 -10.79
CA ALA A 37 -6.06 -7.40 -11.98
C ALA A 37 -5.45 -8.64 -12.70
N PRO A 38 -6.26 -9.58 -13.23
CA PRO A 38 -5.79 -10.91 -13.67
C PRO A 38 -4.65 -10.92 -14.69
N LYS A 39 -4.56 -9.87 -15.51
CA LYS A 39 -3.47 -9.66 -16.48
C LYS A 39 -2.08 -9.52 -15.86
N TYR A 40 -1.98 -9.26 -14.55
CA TYR A 40 -0.72 -9.09 -13.83
C TYR A 40 -0.45 -10.18 -12.80
N THR A 41 -1.33 -11.18 -12.68
CA THR A 41 -1.17 -12.30 -11.74
C THR A 41 0.13 -13.05 -12.02
N GLY A 42 0.92 -13.29 -10.96
CA GLY A 42 2.17 -14.04 -11.05
C GLY A 42 3.33 -13.30 -11.73
N LEU A 43 3.15 -12.04 -12.13
CA LEU A 43 4.18 -11.27 -12.83
C LEU A 43 5.10 -10.46 -11.92
N ASP A 44 4.89 -10.51 -10.60
CA ASP A 44 5.67 -9.73 -9.62
C ASP A 44 5.72 -8.22 -9.94
N LYS A 45 4.60 -7.67 -10.40
CA LYS A 45 4.54 -6.33 -11.00
C LYS A 45 3.73 -5.30 -10.22
N VAL A 46 2.63 -5.72 -9.59
CA VAL A 46 1.66 -4.79 -8.98
C VAL A 46 2.18 -4.20 -7.68
N ASN A 47 1.59 -3.07 -7.27
CA ASN A 47 1.94 -2.41 -6.02
C ASN A 47 1.32 -3.16 -4.82
N PRO A 48 2.13 -3.60 -3.83
CA PRO A 48 1.59 -4.24 -2.63
C PRO A 48 1.12 -3.23 -1.57
N GLY A 49 1.19 -1.92 -1.83
CA GLY A 49 0.97 -0.88 -0.84
C GLY A 49 -0.41 -0.91 -0.18
N SER A 50 -1.47 -1.26 -0.92
CA SER A 50 -2.83 -1.35 -0.36
C SER A 50 -2.91 -2.40 0.75
N ILE A 51 -2.46 -3.64 0.50
CA ILE A 51 -2.51 -4.70 1.51
C ILE A 51 -1.54 -4.44 2.67
N ILE A 52 -0.39 -3.81 2.41
CA ILE A 52 0.58 -3.45 3.46
C ILE A 52 0.00 -2.37 4.38
N LEU A 53 -0.66 -1.35 3.85
CA LEU A 53 -1.29 -0.32 4.66
C LEU A 53 -2.56 -0.82 5.37
N SER A 54 -3.27 -1.81 4.80
CA SER A 54 -4.32 -2.51 5.54
C SER A 54 -3.76 -3.34 6.71
N ALA A 55 -2.56 -3.91 6.56
CA ALA A 55 -1.85 -4.56 7.65
C ALA A 55 -1.35 -3.54 8.70
N GLU A 56 -0.97 -2.32 8.30
CA GLU A 56 -0.71 -1.22 9.23
C GLU A 56 -1.95 -0.92 10.08
N MET A 57 -3.13 -0.78 9.46
CA MET A 57 -4.39 -0.59 10.18
C MET A 57 -4.66 -1.75 11.14
N MET A 58 -4.36 -2.99 10.73
CA MET A 58 -4.50 -4.19 11.56
C MET A 58 -3.60 -4.13 12.80
N LEU A 59 -2.31 -3.82 12.63
CA LEU A 59 -1.37 -3.70 13.74
C LEU A 59 -1.80 -2.60 14.71
N ARG A 60 -2.24 -1.46 14.19
CA ARG A 60 -2.78 -0.37 15.00
C ARG A 60 -4.03 -0.78 15.77
N HIS A 61 -4.93 -1.54 15.14
CA HIS A 61 -6.12 -2.09 15.78
C HIS A 61 -5.77 -3.10 16.89
N MET A 62 -4.69 -3.87 16.73
CA MET A 62 -4.17 -4.80 17.75
C MET A 62 -3.41 -4.10 18.90
N GLY A 63 -3.25 -2.77 18.84
CA GLY A 63 -2.49 -1.99 19.81
C GLY A 63 -0.96 -2.01 19.60
N TRP A 64 -0.48 -2.56 18.49
CA TRP A 64 0.95 -2.61 18.14
C TRP A 64 1.35 -1.34 17.38
N VAL A 65 1.24 -0.20 18.06
CA VAL A 65 1.34 1.13 17.46
C VAL A 65 2.73 1.39 16.87
N GLU A 66 3.79 0.98 17.57
CA GLU A 66 5.18 1.19 17.11
C GLU A 66 5.47 0.44 15.81
N ALA A 67 4.92 -0.76 15.65
CA ALA A 67 5.06 -1.54 14.43
C ALA A 67 4.26 -0.92 13.27
N ALA A 68 3.07 -0.38 13.55
CA ALA A 68 2.28 0.35 12.57
C ALA A 68 3.00 1.62 12.09
N ASP A 69 3.54 2.41 13.02
CA ASP A 69 4.28 3.64 12.71
C ASP A 69 5.56 3.35 11.89
N LEU A 70 6.22 2.22 12.13
CA LEU A 70 7.36 1.77 11.34
C LEU A 70 6.97 1.50 9.88
N ILE A 71 5.81 0.89 9.62
CA ILE A 71 5.31 0.66 8.25
C ILE A 71 5.03 1.99 7.55
N VAL A 72 4.38 2.95 8.23
CA VAL A 72 4.12 4.28 7.67
C VAL A 72 5.42 4.99 7.30
N SER A 73 6.37 5.03 8.23
CA SER A 73 7.70 5.62 8.04
C SER A 73 8.45 4.98 6.85
N ALA A 74 8.45 3.65 6.77
CA ALA A 74 9.08 2.91 5.69
C ALA A 74 8.42 3.19 4.33
N MET A 75 7.09 3.23 4.26
CA MET A 75 6.34 3.55 3.04
C MET A 75 6.67 4.96 2.54
N GLU A 76 6.66 5.94 3.45
CA GLU A 76 7.02 7.32 3.11
C GLU A 76 8.43 7.42 2.53
N LYS A 77 9.42 6.82 3.20
CA LYS A 77 10.81 6.84 2.76
C LYS A 77 10.99 6.10 1.43
N ALA A 78 10.33 4.96 1.24
CA ALA A 78 10.35 4.19 -0.01
C ALA A 78 9.83 5.03 -1.19
N ILE A 79 8.67 5.67 -1.05
CA ILE A 79 8.10 6.55 -2.08
C ILE A 79 9.01 7.77 -2.34
N LYS A 80 9.51 8.42 -1.28
CA LYS A 80 10.47 9.56 -1.38
C LYS A 80 11.76 9.17 -2.11
N SER A 81 12.23 7.92 -1.97
CA SER A 81 13.42 7.40 -2.66
C SER A 81 13.22 7.21 -4.17
N LYS A 82 11.97 7.31 -4.65
CA LYS A 82 11.55 7.03 -6.03
C LYS A 82 11.90 5.61 -6.53
N LYS A 83 12.18 4.67 -5.65
CA LYS A 83 12.25 3.22 -5.95
C LYS A 83 10.85 2.64 -5.73
N VAL A 84 10.04 2.62 -6.77
CA VAL A 84 8.59 2.37 -6.67
C VAL A 84 8.13 1.42 -7.78
N THR A 85 6.97 0.79 -7.59
CA THR A 85 6.38 -0.09 -8.61
C THR A 85 5.91 0.70 -9.84
N TYR A 86 5.65 -0.02 -10.94
CA TYR A 86 5.38 0.55 -12.27
C TYR A 86 4.27 1.61 -12.31
N ASP A 87 3.27 1.48 -11.44
CA ASP A 87 2.10 2.33 -11.33
C ASP A 87 2.45 3.75 -10.89
N PHE A 88 3.39 3.89 -9.94
CA PHE A 88 3.99 5.18 -9.57
C PHE A 88 5.10 5.60 -10.52
N ALA A 89 5.99 4.68 -10.90
CA ALA A 89 7.19 5.00 -11.69
C ALA A 89 6.84 5.72 -13.00
N ARG A 90 5.77 5.30 -13.68
CA ARG A 90 5.29 5.93 -14.93
C ARG A 90 4.77 7.37 -14.79
N LEU A 91 4.57 7.86 -13.56
CA LEU A 91 4.07 9.20 -13.24
C LEU A 91 5.13 10.08 -12.57
N MET A 92 6.36 9.58 -12.38
CA MET A 92 7.42 10.25 -11.64
C MET A 92 8.68 10.42 -12.50
N ASP A 93 9.18 11.65 -12.60
CA ASP A 93 10.46 11.89 -13.25
C ASP A 93 11.63 11.30 -12.44
N GLY A 94 12.47 10.51 -13.10
CA GLY A 94 13.67 9.90 -12.52
C GLY A 94 13.38 8.80 -11.50
N ALA A 95 12.19 8.18 -11.54
CA ALA A 95 11.90 7.02 -10.72
C ALA A 95 12.59 5.76 -11.23
N LYS A 96 13.02 4.90 -10.29
CA LYS A 96 13.46 3.54 -10.57
C LYS A 96 12.26 2.62 -10.38
N GLU A 97 11.76 2.07 -11.48
CA GLU A 97 10.76 0.99 -11.43
C GLU A 97 11.38 -0.25 -10.75
N VAL A 98 10.68 -0.78 -9.75
CA VAL A 98 11.02 -2.03 -9.05
C VAL A 98 9.83 -3.00 -9.10
N LYS A 99 10.12 -4.29 -8.92
CA LYS A 99 9.09 -5.34 -8.81
C LYS A 99 8.28 -5.22 -7.51
N CYS A 100 7.18 -5.97 -7.43
CA CYS A 100 6.36 -6.07 -6.22
C CYS A 100 7.20 -6.55 -5.02
N SER A 101 7.93 -7.65 -5.18
CA SER A 101 8.83 -8.21 -4.16
C SER A 101 9.99 -7.28 -3.78
N GLU A 102 10.54 -6.57 -4.78
CA GLU A 102 11.62 -5.61 -4.58
C GLU A 102 11.13 -4.37 -3.84
N PHE A 103 9.90 -3.91 -4.07
CA PHE A 103 9.31 -2.81 -3.31
C PHE A 103 9.16 -3.15 -1.83
N ALA A 104 8.76 -4.39 -1.50
CA ALA A 104 8.76 -4.87 -0.12
C ALA A 104 10.17 -4.84 0.49
N SER A 105 11.19 -5.22 -0.28
CA SER A 105 12.60 -5.14 0.17
C SER A 105 13.04 -3.68 0.40
N VAL A 106 12.67 -2.76 -0.50
CA VAL A 106 12.91 -1.32 -0.34
C VAL A 106 12.23 -0.79 0.92
N MET A 107 11.01 -1.22 1.23
CA MET A 107 10.35 -0.83 2.48
C MET A 107 11.13 -1.34 3.70
N ILE A 108 11.53 -2.61 3.71
CA ILE A 108 12.30 -3.20 4.83
C ILE A 108 13.64 -2.47 5.03
N GLU A 109 14.35 -2.11 3.95
CA GLU A 109 15.59 -1.31 4.01
C GLU A 109 15.38 0.09 4.62
N ASN A 110 14.15 0.60 4.62
CA ASN A 110 13.79 1.93 5.10
C ASN A 110 13.10 1.93 6.47
N MET A 111 12.93 0.76 7.11
CA MET A 111 12.41 0.66 8.47
C MET A 111 13.38 1.35 9.46
#